data_AF-H0FTX7-F1
#
_entry.id   AF-H0FTX7-F1
#
_cell.length_a   1.000
_cell.length_b   1.000
_cell.length_c   1.000
_cell.angle_alpha   90.00
_cell.angle_beta   90.00
_cell.angle_gamma   90.00
#
_symmetry.space_group_name_H-M   'P 1'
#
loop_
_entity.id
_entity.type
_entity.pdbx_description
1 polymer ?
#
loop_
_entity_poly.entity_id
_entity_poly.type
_entity_poly.pdbx_seq_one_letter_code
_entity_poly.pdbx_strand_id
1 'polypeptide(L)'
;MNKGNQRTQSRTHRVRYNKEDVMFKSILAGCVLSAVLTMPALAEVIPALHDALPQEYKENGVKAAVFNDWAPDEFQDADGQLKGWSVDIAKEMEERLGVPFTFEGTSFDAIIPGLQSKRFDAGFSSFGTTAERLKTLDFVSQRKIGTSFAYPAQSKLDIKTAADACGLTVAVLNGSWDLGLLEKLNANECKHNPVTMQTHGTQAQAELAVRSQRAQA
;
A
#
# COMPACT_ATOMS: atom_id res chain seq x y z
N MET A 1 -26.92 -66.75 1.70
CA MET A 1 -26.82 -67.39 3.04
C MET A 1 -25.68 -66.77 3.85
N ASN A 2 -25.77 -66.91 5.16
CA ASN A 2 -25.39 -65.99 6.23
C ASN A 2 -24.02 -66.31 6.91
N LYS A 3 -23.56 -65.36 7.75
CA LYS A 3 -22.49 -65.41 8.78
C LYS A 3 -21.06 -65.22 8.25
N GLY A 4 -20.16 -64.42 8.82
CA GLY A 4 -20.13 -63.66 10.07
C GLY A 4 -18.67 -63.54 10.55
N ASN A 5 -18.34 -62.37 11.13
CA ASN A 5 -17.45 -62.18 12.27
C ASN A 5 -15.91 -61.94 12.09
N GLN A 6 -15.49 -60.89 12.82
CA GLN A 6 -14.22 -60.54 13.49
C GLN A 6 -13.07 -59.82 12.76
N ARG A 7 -12.93 -58.56 13.19
CA ARG A 7 -11.74 -57.71 13.23
C ARG A 7 -10.73 -58.22 14.25
N THR A 8 -9.44 -58.04 13.94
CA THR A 8 -8.33 -58.00 14.90
C THR A 8 -7.74 -56.58 14.97
N GLN A 9 -7.75 -56.07 16.20
CA GLN A 9 -6.94 -55.06 16.90
C GLN A 9 -5.94 -54.15 16.14
N SER A 10 -5.93 -52.86 16.49
CA SER A 10 -4.84 -52.32 17.32
C SER A 10 -5.28 -51.09 18.14
N ARG A 11 -4.76 -51.01 19.37
CA ARG A 11 -5.03 -50.04 20.44
C ARG A 11 -4.15 -48.81 20.30
N THR A 12 -4.64 -47.66 20.76
CA THR A 12 -3.82 -46.70 21.53
C THR A 12 -4.62 -46.16 22.71
N HIS A 13 -4.01 -46.23 23.90
CA HIS A 13 -4.59 -45.93 25.20
C HIS A 13 -4.68 -44.42 25.45
N ARG A 14 -5.81 -43.97 26.01
CA ARG A 14 -6.07 -42.59 26.45
C ARG A 14 -5.83 -42.52 27.96
N VAL A 15 -4.87 -41.72 28.42
CA VAL A 15 -4.61 -41.49 29.86
C VAL A 15 -5.47 -40.32 30.34
N ARG A 16 -6.27 -40.55 31.39
CA ARG A 16 -7.10 -39.56 32.09
C ARG A 16 -6.26 -38.86 33.17
N TYR A 17 -6.41 -37.55 33.31
CA TYR A 17 -5.90 -36.76 34.45
C TYR A 17 -7.06 -36.50 35.43
N ASN A 18 -6.91 -36.92 36.68
CA ASN A 18 -7.77 -36.49 37.79
C ASN A 18 -7.06 -35.38 38.57
N LYS A 19 -7.82 -34.31 38.83
CA LYS A 19 -7.48 -33.22 39.76
C LYS A 19 -7.66 -33.71 41.20
N GLU A 20 -7.01 -32.98 42.11
CA GLU A 20 -7.06 -33.05 43.58
C GLU A 20 -5.92 -33.84 44.21
N ASP A 21 -4.84 -33.13 44.55
CA ASP A 21 -4.31 -33.17 45.92
C ASP A 21 -3.48 -31.90 46.19
N VAL A 22 -3.90 -31.21 47.23
CA VAL A 22 -3.42 -29.90 47.69
C VAL A 22 -2.42 -30.13 48.82
N MET A 23 -1.48 -29.19 48.96
CA MET A 23 -0.74 -28.86 50.18
C MET A 23 0.59 -29.59 50.43
N PHE A 24 1.69 -28.96 50.01
CA PHE A 24 2.97 -29.07 50.73
C PHE A 24 3.63 -27.69 50.84
N LYS A 25 3.84 -27.26 52.08
CA LYS A 25 4.56 -26.04 52.46
C LYS A 25 6.07 -26.23 52.28
N SER A 26 6.77 -25.16 51.86
CA SER A 26 7.96 -24.58 52.51
C SER A 26 9.09 -24.16 51.54
N ILE A 27 9.34 -22.84 51.51
CA ILE A 27 10.64 -22.13 51.49
C ILE A 27 11.67 -22.54 50.42
N LEU A 28 11.94 -21.63 49.47
CA LEU A 28 13.32 -21.22 49.12
C LEU A 28 13.34 -19.93 48.28
N ALA A 29 14.37 -19.15 48.56
CA ALA A 29 14.68 -17.80 48.14
C ALA A 29 14.64 -17.50 46.64
N GLY A 30 14.17 -16.29 46.31
CA GLY A 30 14.93 -15.35 45.48
C GLY A 30 15.25 -15.77 44.05
N CYS A 31 14.27 -15.69 43.16
CA CYS A 31 14.53 -15.32 41.77
C CYS A 31 13.76 -14.04 41.50
N VAL A 32 14.46 -12.91 41.53
CA VAL A 32 13.98 -11.67 40.91
C VAL A 32 13.84 -12.00 39.44
N LEU A 33 12.60 -12.22 39.00
CA LEU A 33 12.26 -12.33 37.60
C LEU A 33 12.49 -10.93 37.02
N SER A 34 13.67 -10.67 36.46
CA SER A 34 13.89 -9.53 35.60
C SER A 34 12.94 -9.68 34.42
N ALA A 35 11.77 -9.08 34.54
CA ALA A 35 10.94 -8.74 33.40
C ALA A 35 11.76 -7.76 32.57
N VAL A 36 12.56 -8.28 31.65
CA VAL A 36 13.05 -7.52 30.51
C VAL A 36 11.79 -7.16 29.73
N LEU A 37 11.21 -6.01 30.07
CA LEU A 37 10.31 -5.30 29.20
C LEU A 37 11.10 -5.08 27.93
N THR A 38 10.87 -5.89 26.91
CA THR A 38 11.19 -5.57 25.54
C THR A 38 10.37 -4.34 25.19
N MET A 39 10.86 -3.16 25.57
CA MET A 39 10.37 -1.92 25.02
C MET A 39 10.57 -2.04 23.51
N PRO A 40 9.51 -1.87 22.70
CA PRO A 40 9.73 -1.66 21.27
C PRO A 40 10.71 -0.49 21.19
N ALA A 41 11.84 -0.69 20.52
CA ALA A 41 12.77 0.39 20.24
C ALA A 41 11.99 1.42 19.42
N LEU A 42 11.51 2.48 20.07
CA LEU A 42 11.06 3.68 19.39
C LEU A 42 12.22 4.09 18.49
N ALA A 43 11.95 4.34 17.21
CA ALA A 43 13.00 4.77 16.30
C ALA A 43 13.64 6.04 16.89
N GLU A 44 14.92 5.94 17.26
CA GLU A 44 15.63 7.10 17.80
C GLU A 44 15.87 8.11 16.67
N VAL A 45 15.62 9.38 16.98
CA VAL A 45 15.94 10.51 16.09
C VAL A 45 17.41 10.39 15.69
N ILE A 46 17.71 10.55 14.40
CA ILE A 46 19.08 10.54 13.90
C ILE A 46 19.58 11.98 13.88
N PRO A 47 20.46 12.41 14.81
CA PRO A 47 20.82 13.83 14.95
C PRO A 47 21.42 14.41 13.68
N ALA A 48 22.25 13.64 12.97
CA ALA A 48 22.84 14.08 11.71
C ALA A 48 21.80 14.38 10.61
N LEU A 49 20.67 13.66 10.58
CA LEU A 49 19.60 13.93 9.61
C LEU A 49 18.75 15.11 10.07
N HIS A 50 18.41 15.18 11.37
CA HIS A 50 17.71 16.32 11.95
C HIS A 50 18.49 17.62 11.70
N ASP A 51 19.79 17.64 12.02
CA ASP A 51 20.65 18.82 11.88
C ASP A 51 20.80 19.28 10.43
N ALA A 52 20.75 18.35 9.47
CA ALA A 52 20.81 18.64 8.04
C ALA A 52 19.52 19.28 7.48
N LEU A 53 18.41 19.25 8.22
CA LEU A 53 17.17 19.88 7.76
C LEU A 53 17.29 21.41 7.70
N PRO A 54 16.71 22.05 6.65
CA PRO A 54 16.46 23.47 6.65
C PRO A 54 15.71 23.93 7.91
N GLN A 55 16.05 25.12 8.39
CA GLN A 55 15.49 25.66 9.63
C GLN A 55 13.96 25.76 9.60
N GLU A 56 13.38 26.07 8.44
CA GLU A 56 11.93 26.16 8.28
C GLU A 56 11.20 24.85 8.63
N TYR A 57 11.79 23.70 8.33
CA TYR A 57 11.19 22.39 8.61
C TYR A 57 11.43 21.92 10.05
N LYS A 58 12.52 22.39 10.68
CA LYS A 58 12.75 22.19 12.13
C LYS A 58 11.71 22.96 12.95
N GLU A 59 11.35 24.17 12.51
CA GLU A 59 10.43 25.04 13.24
C GLU A 59 8.96 24.72 12.96
N ASN A 60 8.61 24.42 11.70
CA ASN A 60 7.22 24.31 11.27
C ASN A 60 6.77 22.88 10.93
N GLY A 61 7.71 21.92 10.89
CA GLY A 61 7.43 20.57 10.41
C GLY A 61 7.25 20.50 8.89
N VAL A 62 6.75 19.36 8.41
CA VAL A 62 6.59 19.06 6.97
C VAL A 62 5.12 18.82 6.64
N LYS A 63 4.58 19.47 5.61
CA LYS A 63 3.23 19.20 5.09
C LYS A 63 3.31 18.08 4.03
N ALA A 64 2.82 16.91 4.40
CA ALA A 64 2.90 15.69 3.60
C ALA A 64 1.55 15.37 2.95
N ALA A 65 1.50 15.30 1.62
CA ALA A 65 0.31 14.85 0.90
C ALA A 65 0.37 13.37 0.56
N VAL A 66 -0.78 12.71 0.66
CA VAL A 66 -0.93 11.26 0.46
C VAL A 66 -2.19 11.00 -0.37
N PHE A 67 -2.08 10.18 -1.42
CA PHE A 67 -3.26 9.68 -2.12
C PHE A 67 -4.01 8.70 -1.21
N ASN A 68 -5.32 8.84 -1.11
CA ASN A 68 -6.09 8.16 -0.08
C ASN A 68 -6.97 6.99 -0.57
N ASP A 69 -6.79 6.55 -1.82
CA ASP A 69 -7.64 5.53 -2.46
C ASP A 69 -6.81 4.47 -3.22
N TRP A 70 -5.71 3.97 -2.65
CA TRP A 70 -4.87 2.94 -3.28
C TRP A 70 -4.29 1.92 -2.30
N ALA A 71 -5.11 0.99 -1.82
CA ALA A 71 -4.64 -0.09 -0.97
C ALA A 71 -3.86 -1.16 -1.77
N PRO A 72 -2.79 -1.76 -1.20
CA PRO A 72 -2.26 -1.58 0.16
C PRO A 72 -1.22 -0.44 0.28
N ASP A 73 -1.08 0.40 -0.75
CA ASP A 73 0.02 1.34 -0.89
C ASP A 73 -0.15 2.61 -0.06
N GLU A 74 -1.23 3.32 -0.33
CA GLU A 74 -1.67 4.48 0.41
C GLU A 74 -3.18 4.58 0.36
N PHE A 75 -3.84 4.55 1.51
CA PHE A 75 -5.30 4.57 1.56
C PHE A 75 -5.79 5.14 2.89
N GLN A 76 -7.05 5.55 2.90
CA GLN A 76 -7.75 5.93 4.12
C GLN A 76 -8.63 4.77 4.59
N ASP A 77 -8.47 4.35 5.83
CA ASP A 77 -9.30 3.31 6.44
C ASP A 77 -10.69 3.84 6.84
N ALA A 78 -11.54 2.95 7.36
CA ALA A 78 -12.90 3.28 7.75
C ALA A 78 -12.99 4.29 8.90
N ASP A 79 -11.94 4.40 9.72
CA ASP A 79 -11.82 5.38 10.81
C ASP A 79 -11.24 6.72 10.32
N GLY A 80 -11.02 6.84 9.01
CA GLY A 80 -10.49 8.03 8.37
C GLY A 80 -8.98 8.20 8.52
N GLN A 81 -8.26 7.17 8.97
CA GLN A 81 -6.81 7.23 9.17
C GLN A 81 -6.07 6.84 7.88
N LEU A 82 -5.01 7.57 7.55
CA LEU A 82 -4.12 7.19 6.47
C LEU A 82 -3.26 5.98 6.88
N LYS A 83 -3.22 4.99 5.99
CA LYS A 83 -2.56 3.68 6.13
C LYS A 83 -1.89 3.28 4.82
N GLY A 84 -1.07 2.24 4.90
CA GLY A 84 -0.33 1.68 3.78
C GLY A 84 1.16 1.93 3.88
N TRP A 85 1.95 1.21 3.09
CA TRP A 85 3.41 1.23 3.24
C TRP A 85 4.02 2.62 2.92
N SER A 86 3.43 3.41 2.02
CA SER A 86 3.89 4.79 1.75
C SER A 86 3.74 5.67 3.01
N VAL A 87 2.64 5.49 3.75
CA VAL A 87 2.37 6.21 5.00
C VAL A 87 3.30 5.72 6.12
N ASP A 88 3.53 4.42 6.20
CA ASP A 88 4.43 3.84 7.21
C ASP A 88 5.88 4.31 7.00
N ILE A 89 6.35 4.41 5.75
CA ILE A 89 7.66 5.02 5.45
C ILE A 89 7.68 6.49 5.86
N ALA A 90 6.63 7.24 5.58
CA ALA A 90 6.59 8.66 5.92
C ALA A 90 6.61 8.90 7.44
N LYS A 91 5.92 8.05 8.22
CA LYS A 91 5.98 8.07 9.69
C LYS A 91 7.35 7.68 10.22
N GLU A 92 7.98 6.65 9.65
CA GLU A 92 9.36 6.31 10.01
C GLU A 92 10.31 7.48 9.71
N MET A 93 10.10 8.20 8.59
CA MET A 93 10.88 9.41 8.29
C MET A 93 10.64 10.52 9.32
N GLU A 94 9.39 10.76 9.71
CA GLU A 94 9.03 11.71 10.77
C GLU A 94 9.78 11.40 12.08
N GLU A 95 9.74 10.14 12.53
CA GLU A 95 10.43 9.69 13.75
C GLU A 95 11.95 9.87 13.65
N ARG A 96 12.55 9.46 12.53
CA ARG A 96 14.02 9.55 12.32
C ARG A 96 14.52 10.97 12.17
N LEU A 97 13.71 11.86 11.58
CA LEU A 97 14.03 13.27 11.39
C LEU A 97 13.76 14.10 12.64
N GLY A 98 12.89 13.64 13.55
CA GLY A 98 12.57 14.35 14.78
C GLY A 98 11.86 15.69 14.54
N VAL A 99 11.09 15.81 13.46
CA VAL A 99 10.25 16.98 13.15
C VAL A 99 8.85 16.50 12.80
N PRO A 100 7.77 17.24 13.16
CA PRO A 100 6.41 16.75 12.96
C PRO A 100 6.01 16.76 11.49
N PHE A 101 5.30 15.73 11.05
CA PHE A 101 4.71 15.65 9.72
C PHE A 101 3.19 15.83 9.82
N THR A 102 2.64 16.79 9.07
CA THR A 102 1.19 16.94 8.94
C THR A 102 0.72 16.24 7.67
N PHE A 103 0.02 15.13 7.82
CA PHE A 103 -0.46 14.33 6.70
C PHE A 103 -1.83 14.81 6.20
N GLU A 104 -1.93 15.08 4.90
CA GLU A 104 -3.18 15.41 4.21
C GLU A 104 -3.50 14.36 3.15
N GLY A 105 -4.63 13.67 3.32
CA GLY A 105 -5.20 12.79 2.31
C GLY A 105 -5.87 13.59 1.21
N THR A 106 -5.52 13.35 -0.06
CA THR A 106 -6.07 14.11 -1.20
C THR A 106 -6.14 13.27 -2.48
N SER A 107 -6.69 13.81 -3.57
CA SER A 107 -6.74 13.13 -4.86
C SER A 107 -5.36 13.06 -5.52
N PHE A 108 -5.08 11.97 -6.25
CA PHE A 108 -3.76 11.74 -6.84
C PHE A 108 -3.29 12.88 -7.77
N ASP A 109 -4.22 13.42 -8.57
CA ASP A 109 -3.97 14.50 -9.52
C ASP A 109 -3.73 15.87 -8.86
N ALA A 110 -4.08 16.04 -7.58
CA ALA A 110 -3.89 17.28 -6.83
C ALA A 110 -2.51 17.41 -6.15
N ILE A 111 -1.79 16.30 -5.99
CA ILE A 111 -0.54 16.27 -5.20
C ILE A 111 0.59 17.01 -5.92
N ILE A 112 0.89 16.66 -7.18
CA ILE A 112 1.97 17.29 -7.95
C ILE A 112 1.77 18.82 -8.09
N PRO A 113 0.59 19.31 -8.49
CA PRO A 113 0.31 20.75 -8.49
C PRO A 113 0.42 21.38 -7.08
N GLY A 114 0.07 20.63 -6.03
CA GLY A 114 0.22 21.07 -4.64
C GLY A 114 1.69 21.24 -4.24
N LEU A 115 2.57 20.35 -4.69
CA LEU A 115 4.02 20.48 -4.48
C LEU A 115 4.59 21.68 -5.26
N GLN A 116 4.23 21.82 -6.53
CA GLN A 116 4.70 22.93 -7.38
C GLN A 116 4.27 24.32 -6.86
N SER A 117 3.08 24.40 -6.27
CA SER A 117 2.54 25.63 -5.64
C SER A 117 2.98 25.82 -4.18
N LYS A 118 3.80 24.92 -3.62
CA LYS A 118 4.23 24.90 -2.22
C LYS A 118 3.08 24.82 -1.20
N ARG A 119 1.94 24.24 -1.59
CA ARG A 119 0.89 23.84 -0.65
C ARG A 119 1.35 22.66 0.20
N PHE A 120 2.11 21.76 -0.41
CA PHE A 120 2.73 20.60 0.23
C PHE A 120 4.26 20.69 0.09
N ASP A 121 4.95 20.12 1.06
CA ASP A 121 6.42 20.04 1.09
C ASP A 121 6.90 18.69 0.56
N ALA A 122 6.13 17.62 0.80
CA ALA A 122 6.44 16.26 0.36
C ALA A 122 5.18 15.51 -0.08
N GLY A 123 5.33 14.59 -1.03
CA GLY A 123 4.28 13.68 -1.47
C GLY A 123 4.69 12.24 -1.22
N PHE A 124 3.86 11.47 -0.52
CA PHE A 124 4.06 10.05 -0.24
C PHE A 124 3.00 9.24 -0.96
N SER A 125 3.24 8.96 -2.23
CA SER A 125 2.34 8.13 -3.05
C SER A 125 3.10 7.50 -4.21
N SER A 126 2.46 6.56 -4.87
CA SER A 126 3.00 5.70 -5.93
C SER A 126 3.23 6.41 -7.27
N PHE A 127 3.92 7.55 -7.27
CA PHE A 127 4.19 8.32 -8.48
C PHE A 127 5.21 7.63 -9.39
N GLY A 128 4.84 7.43 -10.65
CA GLY A 128 5.81 7.12 -11.70
C GLY A 128 6.80 8.27 -11.90
N THR A 129 8.10 7.98 -11.88
CA THR A 129 9.16 8.95 -12.15
C THR A 129 9.30 9.16 -13.66
N THR A 130 8.72 10.24 -14.18
CA THR A 130 8.81 10.60 -15.60
C THR A 130 9.80 11.74 -15.83
N ALA A 131 10.36 11.82 -17.03
CA ALA A 131 11.28 12.90 -17.39
C ALA A 131 10.66 14.29 -17.22
N GLU A 132 9.36 14.43 -17.44
CA GLU A 132 8.65 15.70 -17.25
C GLU A 132 8.57 16.07 -15.76
N ARG A 133 8.22 15.11 -14.89
CA ARG A 133 8.13 15.36 -13.44
C ARG A 133 9.49 15.73 -12.85
N LEU A 134 10.55 15.07 -13.28
CA LEU A 134 11.93 15.34 -12.85
C LEU A 134 12.44 16.74 -13.20
N LYS A 135 11.80 17.46 -14.13
CA LYS A 135 12.15 18.87 -14.39
C LYS A 135 11.72 19.80 -13.26
N THR A 136 10.74 19.38 -12.45
CA THR A 136 10.08 20.26 -11.47
C THR A 136 10.08 19.71 -10.05
N LEU A 137 10.35 18.42 -9.87
CA LEU A 137 10.28 17.73 -8.59
C LEU A 137 11.45 16.75 -8.45
N ASP A 138 11.97 16.65 -7.23
CA ASP A 138 12.88 15.59 -6.83
C ASP A 138 12.10 14.33 -6.44
N PHE A 139 12.68 13.15 -6.72
CA PHE A 139 12.07 11.86 -6.41
C PHE A 139 13.02 10.97 -5.63
N VAL A 140 12.52 10.41 -4.53
CA VAL A 140 13.18 9.29 -3.84
C VAL A 140 12.56 8.00 -4.36
N SER A 141 13.26 7.35 -5.30
CA SER A 141 12.78 6.10 -5.90
C SER A 141 12.99 4.91 -4.96
N GLN A 142 11.90 4.32 -4.49
CA GLN A 142 11.95 3.21 -3.51
C GLN A 142 11.86 1.83 -4.18
N ARG A 143 11.31 1.76 -5.40
CA ARG A 143 10.97 0.49 -6.06
C ARG A 143 10.88 0.64 -7.57
N LYS A 144 11.04 -0.48 -8.28
CA LYS A 144 10.75 -0.61 -9.70
C LYS A 144 9.40 -1.31 -9.87
N ILE A 145 8.47 -0.66 -10.56
CA ILE A 145 7.13 -1.18 -10.84
C ILE A 145 6.89 -1.27 -12.35
N GLY A 146 5.87 -2.03 -12.75
CA GLY A 146 5.37 -2.10 -14.11
C GLY A 146 3.86 -1.86 -14.16
N THR A 147 3.34 -1.60 -15.36
CA THR A 147 1.91 -1.42 -15.63
C THR A 147 1.38 -2.61 -16.43
N SER A 148 0.16 -3.01 -16.13
CA SER A 148 -0.61 -3.99 -16.89
C SER A 148 -2.07 -3.56 -16.94
N PHE A 149 -2.79 -4.06 -17.94
CA PHE A 149 -4.25 -3.99 -17.98
C PHE A 149 -4.85 -5.01 -17.02
N ALA A 150 -5.98 -4.67 -16.40
CA ALA A 150 -6.75 -5.55 -15.56
C ALA A 150 -8.20 -5.56 -16.05
N TYR A 151 -8.81 -6.74 -16.12
CA TYR A 151 -10.17 -6.91 -16.63
C TYR A 151 -10.88 -8.07 -15.93
N PRO A 152 -12.22 -8.15 -15.98
CA PRO A 152 -12.94 -9.22 -15.30
C PRO A 152 -12.54 -10.60 -15.84
N ALA A 153 -12.35 -11.56 -14.95
CA ALA A 153 -11.93 -12.92 -15.31
C ALA A 153 -12.92 -13.63 -16.26
N GLN A 154 -14.19 -13.24 -16.22
CA GLN A 154 -15.24 -13.76 -17.11
C GLN A 154 -15.28 -13.06 -18.47
N SER A 155 -14.46 -12.03 -18.69
CA SER A 155 -14.36 -11.37 -20.00
C SER A 155 -13.71 -12.30 -21.01
N LYS A 156 -13.95 -12.02 -22.30
CA LYS A 156 -13.30 -12.73 -23.42
C LYS A 156 -12.00 -12.04 -23.89
N LEU A 157 -11.52 -11.05 -23.13
CA LEU A 157 -10.31 -10.30 -23.49
C LEU A 157 -9.07 -11.17 -23.26
N ASP A 158 -8.12 -11.05 -24.18
CA ASP A 158 -6.80 -11.69 -24.11
C ASP A 158 -5.76 -10.66 -24.51
N ILE A 159 -5.36 -9.82 -23.55
CA ILE A 159 -4.40 -8.73 -23.77
C ILE A 159 -3.00 -9.25 -23.44
N LYS A 160 -2.17 -9.49 -24.47
CA LYS A 160 -0.78 -9.98 -24.32
C LYS A 160 0.25 -8.89 -24.56
N THR A 161 -0.13 -7.89 -25.34
CA THR A 161 0.67 -6.72 -25.71
C THR A 161 -0.14 -5.45 -25.47
N ALA A 162 0.52 -4.31 -25.39
CA ALA A 162 -0.19 -3.04 -25.24
C ALA A 162 -1.14 -2.76 -26.43
N ALA A 163 -0.76 -3.15 -27.65
CA ALA A 163 -1.57 -2.98 -28.85
C ALA A 163 -2.88 -3.79 -28.83
N ASP A 164 -2.97 -4.88 -28.06
CA ASP A 164 -4.23 -5.63 -27.92
C ASP A 164 -5.32 -4.81 -27.22
N ALA A 165 -4.96 -3.70 -26.57
CA ALA A 165 -5.91 -2.76 -26.00
C ALA A 165 -6.53 -1.78 -27.02
N CYS A 166 -6.00 -1.69 -28.24
CA CYS A 166 -6.52 -0.77 -29.25
C CYS A 166 -8.03 -0.98 -29.49
N GLY A 167 -8.81 0.11 -29.41
CA GLY A 167 -10.27 0.09 -29.57
C GLY A 167 -11.05 -0.28 -28.31
N LEU A 168 -10.37 -0.62 -27.21
CA LEU A 168 -11.03 -0.82 -25.92
C LEU A 168 -11.29 0.53 -25.23
N THR A 169 -12.31 0.56 -24.39
CA THR A 169 -12.45 1.59 -23.35
C THR A 169 -11.65 1.15 -22.13
N VAL A 170 -10.67 1.96 -21.74
CA VAL A 170 -9.79 1.70 -20.60
C VAL A 170 -10.05 2.74 -19.52
N ALA A 171 -10.43 2.29 -18.32
CA ALA A 171 -10.54 3.13 -17.14
C ALA A 171 -9.14 3.45 -16.59
N VAL A 172 -8.88 4.72 -16.31
CA VAL A 172 -7.55 5.17 -15.87
C VAL A 172 -7.66 6.30 -14.84
N LEU A 173 -6.78 6.29 -13.85
CA LEU A 173 -6.74 7.32 -12.80
C LEU A 173 -6.19 8.65 -13.36
N ASN A 174 -6.84 9.76 -13.02
CA ASN A 174 -6.39 11.11 -13.37
C ASN A 174 -4.97 11.36 -12.87
N GLY A 175 -4.17 12.02 -13.70
CA GLY A 175 -2.80 12.40 -13.34
C GLY A 175 -1.83 11.22 -13.20
N SER A 176 -2.29 9.96 -13.34
CA SER A 176 -1.42 8.79 -13.37
C SER A 176 -0.47 8.84 -14.55
N TRP A 177 0.68 8.19 -14.41
CA TRP A 177 1.61 8.04 -15.53
C TRP A 177 1.05 7.10 -16.61
N ASP A 178 0.12 6.22 -16.25
CA ASP A 178 -0.57 5.30 -17.16
C ASP A 178 -1.38 6.03 -18.22
N LEU A 179 -1.96 7.20 -17.89
CA LEU A 179 -2.62 8.06 -18.88
C LEU A 179 -1.66 8.45 -20.01
N GLY A 180 -0.43 8.84 -19.67
CA GLY A 180 0.60 9.16 -20.65
C GLY A 180 1.11 7.93 -21.43
N LEU A 181 1.00 6.72 -20.88
CA LEU A 181 1.26 5.48 -21.62
C LEU A 181 0.17 5.24 -22.67
N LEU A 182 -1.11 5.41 -22.31
CA LEU A 182 -2.23 5.25 -23.23
C LEU A 182 -2.22 6.31 -24.34
N GLU A 183 -1.86 7.56 -24.03
CA GLU A 183 -1.66 8.62 -25.03
C GLU A 183 -0.57 8.23 -26.05
N LYS A 184 0.58 7.74 -25.57
CA LYS A 184 1.67 7.28 -26.45
C LYS A 184 1.26 6.07 -27.27
N LEU A 185 0.51 5.14 -26.68
CA LEU A 185 0.00 3.96 -27.38
C LEU A 185 -0.94 4.38 -28.52
N ASN A 186 -1.85 5.32 -28.27
CA ASN A 186 -2.74 5.90 -29.28
C ASN A 186 -1.97 6.64 -30.39
N ALA A 187 -0.95 7.40 -30.02
CA ALA A 187 -0.13 8.14 -30.97
C ALA A 187 0.72 7.24 -31.88
N ASN A 188 1.16 6.08 -31.39
CA ASN A 188 2.16 5.26 -32.08
C ASN A 188 1.57 4.01 -32.74
N GLU A 189 0.71 3.26 -32.02
CA GLU A 189 0.26 1.92 -32.42
C GLU A 189 -1.24 1.88 -32.71
N CYS A 190 -2.08 2.52 -31.88
CA CYS A 190 -3.54 2.47 -32.03
C CYS A 190 -4.13 3.58 -32.95
N LYS A 191 -3.36 4.10 -33.91
CA LYS A 191 -3.75 5.26 -34.74
C LYS A 191 -5.11 5.13 -35.43
N HIS A 192 -5.45 3.92 -35.88
CA HIS A 192 -6.67 3.65 -36.63
C HIS A 192 -7.85 3.20 -35.73
N ASN A 193 -7.56 2.77 -34.51
CA ASN A 193 -8.56 2.28 -33.57
C ASN A 193 -8.10 2.60 -32.14
N PRO A 194 -8.18 3.87 -31.71
CA PRO A 194 -7.59 4.32 -30.46
C PRO A 194 -8.27 3.69 -29.24
N VAL A 195 -7.51 3.52 -28.17
CA VAL A 195 -8.04 3.30 -26.82
C VAL A 195 -8.90 4.50 -26.44
N THR A 196 -10.14 4.23 -26.01
CA THR A 196 -10.99 5.24 -25.38
C THR A 196 -10.61 5.34 -23.91
N MET A 197 -9.94 6.42 -23.53
CA MET A 197 -9.49 6.62 -22.14
C MET A 197 -10.66 7.18 -21.31
N GLN A 198 -11.14 6.41 -20.34
CA GLN A 198 -12.17 6.82 -19.39
C GLN A 198 -11.51 7.23 -18.07
N THR A 199 -11.33 8.52 -17.86
CA THR A 199 -10.54 9.05 -16.75
C THR A 199 -11.37 9.19 -15.46
N HIS A 200 -10.77 8.92 -14.31
CA HIS A 200 -11.44 8.94 -13.00
C HIS A 200 -10.63 9.67 -11.92
N GLY A 201 -11.32 10.36 -11.00
CA GLY A 201 -10.67 11.08 -9.90
C GLY A 201 -10.26 10.19 -8.72
N THR A 202 -10.83 8.99 -8.63
CA THR A 202 -10.49 8.01 -7.59
C THR A 202 -10.29 6.63 -8.22
N GLN A 203 -9.50 5.78 -7.56
CA GLN A 203 -9.27 4.42 -8.03
C GLN A 203 -10.55 3.60 -7.96
N ALA A 204 -11.31 3.71 -6.87
CA ALA A 204 -12.56 2.99 -6.69
C ALA A 204 -13.54 3.24 -7.85
N GLN A 205 -13.57 4.47 -8.39
CA GLN A 205 -14.39 4.80 -9.56
C GLN A 205 -13.89 4.14 -10.85
N ALA A 206 -12.57 4.09 -11.08
CA ALA A 206 -11.98 3.41 -12.22
C ALA A 206 -12.28 1.90 -12.17
N GLU A 207 -12.04 1.25 -11.03
CA GLU A 207 -12.33 -0.16 -10.84
C GLU A 207 -13.81 -0.47 -10.98
N LEU A 208 -14.68 0.38 -10.43
CA LEU A 208 -16.13 0.23 -10.59
C LEU A 208 -16.54 0.33 -12.06
N ALA A 209 -15.92 1.20 -12.86
CA ALA A 209 -16.21 1.28 -14.30
C ALA A 209 -15.91 -0.05 -15.01
N VAL A 210 -14.80 -0.69 -14.68
CA VAL A 210 -14.44 -2.02 -15.22
C VAL A 210 -15.40 -3.11 -14.72
N ARG A 211 -15.65 -3.17 -13.40
CA ARG A 211 -16.54 -4.16 -12.79
C ARG A 211 -17.98 -4.05 -13.27
N SER A 212 -18.46 -2.83 -13.54
CA SER A 212 -19.79 -2.56 -14.09
C SER A 212 -19.86 -2.62 -15.62
N GLN A 213 -18.75 -3.01 -16.29
CA GLN A 213 -18.66 -3.13 -17.75
C GLN A 213 -18.88 -1.81 -18.51
N ARG A 214 -18.73 -0.66 -17.84
CA ARG A 214 -18.69 0.66 -18.50
C ARG A 214 -17.35 0.90 -19.19
N ALA A 215 -16.28 0.31 -18.66
CA ALA A 215 -14.98 0.16 -19.32
C ALA A 215 -14.65 -1.34 -19.46
N GLN A 216 -13.83 -1.69 -20.46
CA GLN A 216 -13.41 -3.06 -20.72
C GLN A 216 -12.20 -3.48 -19.87
N ALA A 217 -11.29 -2.55 -19.58
CA ALA A 217 -10.09 -2.75 -18.78
C ALA A 217 -9.72 -1.50 -18.00
#